data_AF-A0A9E2RDR4-F1
#
_entry.id   AF-A0A9E2RDR4-F1
#
_cell.length_a   1.000
_cell.length_b   1.000
_cell.length_c   1.000
_cell.angle_alpha   90.00
_cell.angle_beta   90.00
_cell.angle_gamma   90.00
#
_symmetry.space_group_name_H-M   'P 1'
#
loop_
_entity.id
_entity.type
_entity.pdbx_description
1 polymer ?
#
loop_
_entity_poly.entity_id
_entity_poly.type
_entity_poly.pdbx_seq_one_letter_code
_entity_poly.pdbx_strand_id
1 'polypeptide(L)'
;MKNFLGLIAVAGIAAAANAQSGSLTWQVSTDGGATWSNAAAVNGAAAVQVRASFAWSGIANSLGFGGSQFDALIVGGTAGDSVSGINRPSPFNFAAQTLVASAYAGGIKIDTSADVAAPGAGTGWVNPGQGSLDGIGTNFNTGNPVVVFAYTLNFDGTGSRTIGNVFNQTTGRALSVYTSAAGAQVRLNAPAVAINTASITLIPTPGTLALAGLGGLAAARRRR
;
A
#
# COMPACT_ATOMS: atom_id res chain seq x y z
N MET A 1 44.95 -39.66 -38.59
CA MET A 1 45.41 -38.49 -37.81
C MET A 1 44.19 -37.76 -37.28
N LYS A 2 44.14 -37.66 -35.95
CA LYS A 2 43.23 -36.96 -35.00
C LYS A 2 41.99 -36.21 -35.56
N ASN A 3 40.81 -36.74 -35.22
CA ASN A 3 39.54 -36.02 -35.28
C ASN A 3 39.42 -35.08 -34.07
N PHE A 4 39.23 -33.79 -34.29
CA PHE A 4 38.94 -32.82 -33.22
C PHE A 4 37.42 -32.77 -32.98
N LEU A 5 36.97 -33.24 -31.82
CA LEU A 5 35.64 -32.95 -31.28
C LEU A 5 35.72 -31.62 -30.53
N GLY A 6 35.36 -30.54 -31.21
CA GLY A 6 35.24 -29.22 -30.58
C GLY A 6 33.96 -29.15 -29.75
N LEU A 7 34.08 -29.24 -28.44
CA LEU A 7 32.99 -28.93 -27.52
C LEU A 7 32.81 -27.40 -27.52
N ILE A 8 31.83 -26.89 -28.27
CA ILE A 8 31.38 -25.51 -28.11
C ILE A 8 30.61 -25.45 -26.79
N ALA A 9 31.28 -25.01 -25.74
CA ALA A 9 30.61 -24.52 -24.55
C ALA A 9 29.83 -23.28 -24.99
N VAL A 10 28.55 -23.46 -25.30
CA VAL A 10 27.58 -22.35 -25.29
C VAL A 10 27.61 -21.85 -23.85
N ALA A 11 28.37 -20.78 -23.61
CA ALA A 11 28.28 -20.01 -22.40
C ALA A 11 26.84 -19.53 -22.34
N GLY A 12 26.02 -20.24 -21.57
CA GLY A 12 24.65 -19.84 -21.30
C GLY A 12 24.71 -18.40 -20.87
N ILE A 13 24.10 -17.52 -21.66
CA ILE A 13 23.55 -16.28 -21.16
C ILE A 13 22.45 -16.73 -20.20
N ALA A 14 22.86 -17.18 -19.01
CA ALA A 14 22.04 -17.03 -17.83
C ALA A 14 22.00 -15.51 -17.67
N ALA A 15 21.03 -14.89 -18.36
CA ALA A 15 20.58 -13.56 -18.05
C ALA A 15 20.56 -13.49 -16.53
N ALA A 16 21.36 -12.58 -15.96
CA ALA A 16 21.29 -12.26 -14.55
C ALA A 16 19.82 -11.93 -14.27
N ALA A 17 19.08 -12.94 -13.81
CA ALA A 17 17.64 -12.89 -13.67
C ALA A 17 17.41 -11.92 -12.52
N ASN A 18 17.03 -10.69 -12.92
CA ASN A 18 16.67 -9.54 -12.11
C ASN A 18 16.68 -9.82 -10.59
N ALA A 19 17.82 -9.63 -9.94
CA ALA A 19 17.94 -9.74 -8.48
C ALA A 19 17.21 -8.60 -7.74
N GLN A 20 16.44 -7.79 -8.47
CA GLN A 20 15.75 -6.61 -7.96
C GLN A 20 14.29 -6.93 -7.66
N SER A 21 13.90 -6.80 -6.40
CA SER A 21 12.52 -6.93 -5.95
C SER A 21 12.10 -5.70 -5.17
N GLY A 22 10.84 -5.32 -5.30
CA GLY A 22 10.21 -4.26 -4.51
C GLY A 22 9.31 -4.83 -3.42
N SER A 23 9.03 -4.05 -2.39
CA SER A 23 7.91 -4.30 -1.49
C SER A 23 7.16 -3.01 -1.19
N LEU A 24 5.83 -3.10 -1.19
CA LEU A 24 4.93 -2.08 -0.66
C LEU A 24 4.32 -2.63 0.62
N THR A 25 4.55 -1.94 1.74
CA THR A 25 4.03 -2.36 3.04
C THR A 25 3.05 -1.33 3.56
N TRP A 26 1.82 -1.81 3.78
CA TRP A 26 0.78 -1.06 4.47
C TRP A 26 0.92 -1.25 5.97
N GLN A 27 0.82 -0.15 6.70
CA GLN A 27 0.89 -0.13 8.14
C GLN A 27 -0.16 0.82 8.71
N VAL A 28 -0.56 0.53 9.94
CA VAL A 28 -1.56 1.28 10.69
C VAL A 28 -0.97 1.75 12.02
N SER A 29 -1.48 2.87 12.51
CA SER A 29 -1.10 3.44 13.81
C SER A 29 -2.36 3.89 14.56
N THR A 30 -2.43 3.50 15.82
CA THR A 30 -3.51 3.84 16.76
C THR A 30 -3.09 4.88 17.81
N ASP A 31 -1.85 5.38 17.73
CA ASP A 31 -1.22 6.26 18.71
C ASP A 31 -0.69 7.56 18.08
N GLY A 32 -1.32 8.00 16.99
CA GLY A 32 -0.97 9.24 16.32
C GLY A 32 0.34 9.19 15.53
N GLY A 33 0.81 7.99 15.18
CA GLY A 33 1.97 7.76 14.33
C GLY A 33 3.26 7.45 15.11
N ALA A 34 3.18 7.24 16.42
CA ALA A 34 4.34 6.89 17.24
C ALA A 34 4.78 5.43 17.00
N THR A 35 3.84 4.50 16.91
CA THR A 35 4.09 3.10 16.55
C THR A 35 3.27 2.68 15.33
N TRP A 36 3.83 1.74 14.55
CA TRP A 36 3.25 1.27 13.30
C TRP A 36 3.31 -0.25 13.21
N SER A 37 2.18 -0.86 12.86
CA SER A 37 2.06 -2.32 12.72
C SER A 37 1.27 -2.69 11.47
N ASN A 38 1.32 -3.96 11.07
CA ASN A 38 0.50 -4.49 9.98
C ASN A 38 -0.85 -5.02 10.47
N ALA A 39 -1.12 -4.92 11.77
CA ALA A 39 -2.36 -5.37 12.37
C ALA A 39 -2.67 -4.51 13.59
N ALA A 40 -3.91 -4.03 13.71
CA ALA A 40 -4.37 -3.33 14.89
C ALA A 40 -5.76 -3.80 15.32
N ALA A 41 -5.98 -3.82 16.62
CA ALA A 41 -7.31 -3.94 17.20
C ALA A 41 -7.69 -2.58 17.81
N VAL A 42 -8.84 -2.05 17.42
CA VAL A 42 -9.28 -0.70 17.81
C VAL A 42 -10.67 -0.75 18.42
N ASN A 43 -10.88 0.05 19.46
CA ASN A 43 -12.18 0.14 20.11
C ASN A 43 -13.09 1.13 19.36
N GLY A 44 -14.22 0.64 18.84
CA GLY A 44 -15.29 1.46 18.27
C GLY A 44 -14.83 2.53 17.26
N ALA A 45 -15.66 3.57 17.09
CA ALA A 45 -15.48 4.69 16.15
C ALA A 45 -14.20 5.52 16.39
N ALA A 46 -13.06 4.93 16.07
CA ALA A 46 -11.74 5.53 16.19
C ALA A 46 -11.24 6.03 14.82
N ALA A 47 -10.31 6.97 14.86
CA ALA A 47 -9.50 7.33 13.71
C ALA A 47 -8.18 6.54 13.77
N VAL A 48 -7.79 5.91 12.66
CA VAL A 48 -6.52 5.19 12.53
C VAL A 48 -5.71 5.83 11.42
N GLN A 49 -4.46 6.15 11.73
CA GLN A 49 -3.52 6.58 10.70
C GLN A 49 -3.08 5.37 9.90
N VAL A 50 -3.00 5.54 8.59
CA VAL A 50 -2.59 4.52 7.64
C VAL A 50 -1.45 5.09 6.82
N ARG A 51 -0.44 4.25 6.53
CA ARG A 51 0.64 4.60 5.62
C ARG A 51 1.01 3.44 4.70
N ALA A 52 1.52 3.78 3.53
CA ALA A 52 2.17 2.87 2.61
C ALA A 52 3.65 3.25 2.50
N SER A 53 4.52 2.27 2.68
CA SER A 53 5.96 2.46 2.55
C SER A 53 6.53 1.54 1.47
N PHE A 54 7.37 2.08 0.60
CA PHE A 54 8.11 1.30 -0.39
C PHE A 54 9.51 0.99 0.09
N ALA A 55 9.94 -0.23 -0.20
CA ALA A 55 11.33 -0.67 -0.11
C ALA A 55 11.68 -1.47 -1.37
N TRP A 56 12.97 -1.67 -1.59
CA TRP A 56 13.46 -2.57 -2.62
C TRP A 56 14.73 -3.29 -2.15
N SER A 57 15.08 -4.38 -2.81
CA SER A 57 16.28 -5.17 -2.60
C SER A 57 16.91 -5.45 -3.96
N GLY A 58 18.26 -5.52 -4.08
CA GLY A 58 18.88 -6.11 -5.27
C GLY A 58 20.00 -5.37 -6.01
N ILE A 59 20.61 -4.29 -5.49
CA ILE A 59 21.80 -3.70 -6.11
C ILE A 59 22.77 -3.14 -5.08
N ALA A 60 24.06 -3.27 -5.39
CA ALA A 60 25.19 -2.62 -4.72
C ALA A 60 25.35 -1.13 -5.07
N ASN A 61 24.52 -0.57 -5.97
CA ASN A 61 24.64 0.81 -6.48
C ASN A 61 23.65 1.77 -5.82
N SER A 62 23.96 3.08 -5.91
CA SER A 62 23.06 4.10 -5.40
C SER A 62 21.82 4.32 -6.28
N LEU A 63 20.66 3.81 -5.86
CA LEU A 63 19.38 4.05 -6.53
C LEU A 63 18.44 4.93 -5.72
N GLY A 64 17.68 5.77 -6.43
CA GLY A 64 16.56 6.53 -5.90
C GLY A 64 15.20 5.93 -6.29
N PHE A 65 14.16 6.30 -5.54
CA PHE A 65 12.77 6.00 -5.91
C PHE A 65 12.29 6.96 -7.00
N GLY A 66 11.81 6.43 -8.12
CA GLY A 66 11.27 7.24 -9.23
C GLY A 66 9.77 7.50 -9.12
N GLY A 67 8.99 6.47 -8.83
CA GLY A 67 7.55 6.60 -8.72
C GLY A 67 6.81 5.27 -8.66
N SER A 68 5.54 5.31 -8.29
CA SER A 68 4.61 4.18 -8.37
C SER A 68 3.24 4.67 -8.84
N GLN A 69 2.37 3.77 -9.27
CA GLN A 69 0.97 4.06 -9.58
C GLN A 69 0.07 2.95 -9.06
N PHE A 70 -0.85 3.28 -8.17
CA PHE A 70 -1.76 2.31 -7.56
C PHE A 70 -3.08 2.96 -7.11
N ASP A 71 -4.09 2.11 -6.92
CA ASP A 71 -5.30 2.43 -6.17
C ASP A 71 -5.07 2.00 -4.73
N ALA A 72 -5.26 2.89 -3.76
CA ALA A 72 -5.26 2.48 -2.35
C ALA A 72 -6.64 1.91 -2.01
N LEU A 73 -6.67 0.77 -1.33
CA LEU A 73 -7.90 0.03 -1.09
C LEU A 73 -8.12 -0.24 0.39
N ILE A 74 -9.36 -0.04 0.80
CA ILE A 74 -9.91 -0.47 2.08
C ILE A 74 -11.01 -1.48 1.76
N VAL A 75 -10.74 -2.77 1.95
CA VAL A 75 -11.71 -3.85 1.75
C VAL A 75 -12.45 -4.12 3.05
N GLY A 76 -13.74 -4.45 2.95
CA GLY A 76 -14.62 -4.65 4.10
C GLY A 76 -15.13 -3.35 4.71
N GLY A 77 -14.95 -2.22 3.99
CA GLY A 77 -15.48 -0.92 4.36
C GLY A 77 -17.00 -0.91 4.43
N THR A 78 -17.56 -0.15 5.37
CA THR A 78 -19.00 0.15 5.43
C THR A 78 -19.30 1.51 4.82
N ALA A 79 -20.57 1.78 4.51
CA ALA A 79 -20.98 3.04 3.88
C ALA A 79 -20.68 4.30 4.71
N GLY A 80 -20.49 4.16 6.02
CA GLY A 80 -20.17 5.28 6.91
C GLY A 80 -18.67 5.46 7.18
N ASP A 81 -17.83 4.50 6.77
CA ASP A 81 -16.38 4.69 6.86
C ASP A 81 -15.96 5.84 5.95
N SER A 82 -14.98 6.62 6.39
CA SER A 82 -14.48 7.75 5.63
C SER A 82 -12.97 7.88 5.71
N VAL A 83 -12.39 8.45 4.67
CA VAL A 83 -10.95 8.73 4.61
C VAL A 83 -10.75 10.24 4.61
N SER A 84 -9.79 10.70 5.41
CA SER A 84 -9.38 12.10 5.47
C SER A 84 -7.86 12.22 5.49
N GLY A 85 -7.34 13.44 5.36
CA GLY A 85 -5.90 13.70 5.46
C GLY A 85 -5.05 12.95 4.44
N ILE A 86 -5.59 12.67 3.25
CA ILE A 86 -4.87 12.00 2.17
C ILE A 86 -3.64 12.85 1.83
N ASN A 87 -2.46 12.29 2.08
CA ASN A 87 -1.20 12.99 1.97
C ASN A 87 -0.16 12.12 1.27
N ARG A 88 0.67 12.78 0.46
CA ARG A 88 1.89 12.22 -0.10
C ARG A 88 3.06 12.96 0.56
N PRO A 89 3.75 12.35 1.54
CA PRO A 89 4.82 13.04 2.26
C PRO A 89 5.88 13.57 1.30
N SER A 90 6.45 14.74 1.60
CA SER A 90 7.62 15.22 0.86
C SER A 90 8.73 14.17 0.88
N PRO A 91 9.41 13.90 -0.24
CA PRO A 91 9.33 14.59 -1.54
C PRO A 91 8.41 13.91 -2.58
N PHE A 92 7.43 13.10 -2.20
CA PHE A 92 6.58 12.34 -3.12
C PHE A 92 5.27 13.03 -3.52
N ASN A 93 5.16 14.34 -3.27
CA ASN A 93 3.95 15.13 -3.54
C ASN A 93 3.90 15.78 -4.94
N PHE A 94 4.57 15.21 -5.93
CA PHE A 94 4.62 15.82 -7.27
C PHE A 94 3.32 15.63 -8.07
N ALA A 95 3.16 16.38 -9.17
CA ALA A 95 2.07 16.25 -10.15
C ALA A 95 0.65 16.69 -9.74
N ALA A 96 0.47 17.51 -8.69
CA ALA A 96 -0.81 18.18 -8.35
C ALA A 96 -2.08 17.34 -8.55
N GLN A 97 -2.07 16.07 -8.12
CA GLN A 97 -3.24 15.21 -8.20
C GLN A 97 -4.20 15.54 -7.06
N THR A 98 -5.45 15.88 -7.38
CA THR A 98 -6.52 15.88 -6.39
C THR A 98 -6.94 14.43 -6.15
N LEU A 99 -6.62 13.93 -4.96
CA LEU A 99 -6.99 12.59 -4.54
C LEU A 99 -8.30 12.60 -3.77
N VAL A 100 -9.16 11.63 -4.02
CA VAL A 100 -10.45 11.47 -3.36
C VAL A 100 -10.61 10.04 -2.89
N ALA A 101 -11.39 9.87 -1.83
CA ALA A 101 -11.85 8.56 -1.40
C ALA A 101 -13.27 8.33 -1.91
N SER A 102 -13.46 7.23 -2.62
CA SER A 102 -14.73 6.87 -3.25
C SER A 102 -15.16 5.47 -2.79
N ALA A 103 -16.43 5.34 -2.40
CA ALA A 103 -16.99 4.03 -2.09
C ALA A 103 -17.10 3.16 -3.36
N TYR A 104 -16.90 1.86 -3.21
CA TYR A 104 -17.18 0.86 -4.25
C TYR A 104 -17.81 -0.39 -3.62
N ALA A 105 -18.25 -1.33 -4.46
CA ALA A 105 -18.81 -2.59 -3.98
C ALA A 105 -17.78 -3.37 -3.14
N GLY A 106 -17.96 -3.35 -1.82
CA GLY A 106 -17.10 -4.07 -0.86
C GLY A 106 -16.00 -3.23 -0.21
N GLY A 107 -15.96 -1.91 -0.41
CA GLY A 107 -14.93 -1.09 0.22
C GLY A 107 -14.88 0.39 -0.17
N ILE A 108 -13.72 1.00 0.13
CA ILE A 108 -13.36 2.36 -0.25
C ILE A 108 -12.07 2.30 -1.06
N LYS A 109 -12.01 3.03 -2.17
CA LYS A 109 -10.78 3.25 -2.94
C LYS A 109 -10.32 4.69 -2.76
N ILE A 110 -9.02 4.91 -2.83
CA ILE A 110 -8.43 6.26 -2.94
C ILE A 110 -7.67 6.32 -4.26
N ASP A 111 -8.05 7.29 -5.08
CA ASP A 111 -7.54 7.54 -6.41
C ASP A 111 -7.74 9.02 -6.78
N THR A 112 -7.66 9.38 -8.07
CA THR A 112 -7.89 10.77 -8.50
C THR A 112 -9.38 11.07 -8.64
N SER A 113 -9.77 12.33 -8.42
CA SER A 113 -11.17 12.78 -8.50
C SER A 113 -11.89 12.54 -9.83
N ALA A 114 -11.16 12.21 -10.89
CA ALA A 114 -11.71 11.95 -12.21
C ALA A 114 -12.14 10.49 -12.43
N ASP A 115 -11.89 9.58 -11.47
CA ASP A 115 -12.05 8.14 -11.69
C ASP A 115 -13.20 7.51 -10.88
N VAL A 116 -14.23 7.06 -11.61
CA VAL A 116 -15.39 6.34 -11.06
C VAL A 116 -15.35 4.84 -11.32
N ALA A 117 -14.30 4.32 -11.96
CA ALA A 117 -14.19 2.90 -12.31
C ALA A 117 -13.95 2.04 -11.07
N ALA A 118 -14.13 0.72 -11.21
CA ALA A 118 -13.74 -0.20 -10.16
C ALA A 118 -12.22 -0.16 -9.90
N PRO A 119 -11.75 -0.51 -8.69
CA PRO A 119 -10.33 -0.70 -8.43
C PRO A 119 -9.63 -1.51 -9.52
N GLY A 120 -8.52 -0.98 -10.03
CA GLY A 120 -7.74 -1.67 -11.05
C GLY A 120 -8.16 -1.38 -12.50
N ALA A 121 -9.34 -0.81 -12.73
CA ALA A 121 -9.96 -0.72 -14.07
C ALA A 121 -9.92 0.70 -14.67
N GLY A 122 -9.52 1.70 -13.90
CA GLY A 122 -9.57 3.10 -14.30
C GLY A 122 -8.23 3.71 -14.74
N THR A 123 -8.22 5.03 -14.90
CA THR A 123 -7.04 5.82 -15.30
C THR A 123 -6.59 6.81 -14.23
N GLY A 124 -7.40 7.03 -13.20
CA GLY A 124 -7.04 7.76 -12.01
C GLY A 124 -6.32 6.84 -11.05
N TRP A 125 -5.03 7.08 -10.87
CA TRP A 125 -4.20 6.31 -9.95
C TRP A 125 -3.48 7.26 -9.02
N VAL A 126 -3.28 6.87 -7.76
CA VAL A 126 -2.38 7.57 -6.86
C VAL A 126 -0.97 7.45 -7.42
N ASN A 127 -0.35 8.60 -7.72
CA ASN A 127 1.01 8.66 -8.24
C ASN A 127 1.93 9.37 -7.24
N PRO A 128 2.53 8.64 -6.27
CA PRO A 128 3.66 9.16 -5.53
C PRO A 128 4.88 9.09 -6.44
N GLY A 129 5.21 10.19 -7.10
CA GLY A 129 6.40 10.35 -7.93
C GLY A 129 7.32 11.42 -7.38
N GLN A 130 8.60 11.36 -7.74
CA GLN A 130 9.55 12.46 -7.52
C GLN A 130 9.70 13.25 -8.83
N GLY A 131 9.61 14.58 -8.77
CA GLY A 131 9.74 15.45 -9.95
C GLY A 131 11.18 15.78 -10.33
N SER A 132 12.11 15.67 -9.38
CA SER A 132 13.56 15.74 -9.61
C SER A 132 14.27 14.71 -8.72
N LEU A 133 15.47 14.29 -9.12
CA LEU A 133 16.38 13.50 -8.29
C LEU A 133 16.77 14.34 -7.07
N ASP A 134 15.92 14.36 -6.05
CA ASP A 134 16.23 15.11 -4.84
C ASP A 134 16.95 14.19 -3.84
N GLY A 135 18.01 14.74 -3.27
CA GLY A 135 19.05 14.02 -2.54
C GLY A 135 18.58 13.47 -1.20
N ILE A 136 17.76 12.42 -1.20
CA ILE A 136 17.28 11.74 0.01
C ILE A 136 18.35 10.79 0.60
N GLY A 137 19.57 10.78 0.04
CA GLY A 137 20.70 10.01 0.53
C GLY A 137 20.83 8.62 -0.07
N THR A 138 21.67 7.79 0.54
CA THR A 138 22.14 6.49 0.03
C THR A 138 21.07 5.40 0.14
N ASN A 139 20.09 5.46 -0.77
CA ASN A 139 19.20 4.36 -1.16
C ASN A 139 18.13 3.94 -0.15
N PHE A 140 16.88 3.97 -0.61
CA PHE A 140 15.80 3.23 0.02
C PHE A 140 16.08 1.74 -0.10
N ASN A 141 15.87 0.97 0.96
CA ASN A 141 16.00 -0.49 0.92
C ASN A 141 15.08 -1.11 1.96
N THR A 142 15.15 -2.43 2.14
CA THR A 142 14.34 -3.13 3.15
C THR A 142 14.62 -2.69 4.59
N GLY A 143 15.83 -2.22 4.89
CA GLY A 143 16.21 -1.66 6.19
C GLY A 143 15.92 -0.16 6.36
N ASN A 144 15.63 0.55 5.28
CA ASN A 144 15.27 1.97 5.26
C ASN A 144 14.14 2.21 4.24
N PRO A 145 12.90 1.76 4.54
CA PRO A 145 11.75 1.97 3.67
C PRO A 145 11.33 3.45 3.69
N VAL A 146 10.70 3.90 2.61
CA VAL A 146 10.22 5.29 2.51
C VAL A 146 8.70 5.35 2.49
N VAL A 147 8.13 6.24 3.29
CA VAL A 147 6.69 6.50 3.30
C VAL A 147 6.33 7.35 2.08
N VAL A 148 5.44 6.82 1.24
CA VAL A 148 5.04 7.48 -0.01
C VAL A 148 3.60 7.97 0.00
N PHE A 149 2.80 7.43 0.92
CA PHE A 149 1.37 7.69 0.97
C PHE A 149 0.87 7.50 2.39
N ALA A 150 0.02 8.40 2.87
CA ALA A 150 -0.58 8.33 4.18
C ALA A 150 -1.98 8.94 4.16
N TYR A 151 -2.85 8.47 5.05
CA TYR A 151 -4.17 9.02 5.27
C TYR A 151 -4.70 8.61 6.65
N THR A 152 -5.83 9.19 7.04
CA THR A 152 -6.58 8.79 8.23
C THR A 152 -7.85 8.06 7.81
N LEU A 153 -8.06 6.87 8.35
CA LEU A 153 -9.28 6.10 8.20
C LEU A 153 -10.16 6.30 9.44
N ASN A 154 -11.40 6.72 9.24
CA ASN A 154 -12.39 6.91 10.28
C ASN A 154 -13.47 5.83 10.13
N PHE A 155 -13.77 5.13 11.22
CA PHE A 155 -14.75 4.05 11.21
C PHE A 155 -16.12 4.49 11.69
N ASP A 156 -17.17 3.96 11.05
CA ASP A 156 -18.58 4.15 11.45
C ASP A 156 -19.27 2.82 11.77
N GLY A 157 -18.56 1.88 12.36
CA GLY A 157 -19.19 0.60 12.69
C GLY A 157 -18.25 -0.44 13.27
N THR A 158 -18.58 -1.70 13.00
CA THR A 158 -17.83 -2.88 13.45
C THR A 158 -17.28 -3.65 12.25
N GLY A 159 -16.55 -4.73 12.54
CA GLY A 159 -15.97 -5.62 11.55
C GLY A 159 -14.50 -5.33 11.27
N SER A 160 -13.94 -6.10 10.34
CA SER A 160 -12.54 -5.98 9.96
C SER A 160 -12.40 -5.20 8.66
N ARG A 161 -11.30 -4.45 8.56
CA ARG A 161 -10.85 -3.80 7.32
C ARG A 161 -9.51 -4.38 6.91
N THR A 162 -9.34 -4.58 5.61
CA THR A 162 -8.05 -4.92 5.02
C THR A 162 -7.59 -3.76 4.17
N ILE A 163 -6.42 -3.23 4.49
CA ILE A 163 -5.76 -2.14 3.78
C ILE A 163 -4.77 -2.74 2.80
N GLY A 164 -4.86 -2.32 1.54
CA GLY A 164 -3.98 -2.78 0.48
C GLY A 164 -3.99 -1.85 -0.71
N ASN A 165 -3.58 -2.38 -1.86
CA ASN A 165 -3.59 -1.65 -3.11
C ASN A 165 -3.68 -2.58 -4.31
N VAL A 166 -4.02 -2.00 -5.46
CA VAL A 166 -3.88 -2.63 -6.77
C VAL A 166 -2.99 -1.74 -7.63
N PHE A 167 -1.98 -2.31 -8.27
CA PHE A 167 -1.10 -1.57 -9.18
C PHE A 167 -1.75 -1.33 -10.54
N ASN A 168 -1.29 -0.29 -11.22
CA ASN A 168 -1.70 0.00 -12.59
C ASN A 168 -1.27 -1.12 -13.55
N GLN A 169 -2.20 -2.03 -13.84
CA GLN A 169 -1.97 -3.15 -14.76
C GLN A 169 -1.87 -2.69 -16.21
N THR A 170 -2.53 -1.58 -16.58
CA THR A 170 -2.53 -1.02 -17.95
C THR A 170 -1.13 -0.59 -18.40
N THR A 171 -0.30 -0.11 -17.48
CA THR A 171 1.09 0.24 -17.78
C THR A 171 2.08 -0.85 -17.38
N GLY A 172 1.63 -1.88 -16.65
CA GLY A 172 2.47 -2.95 -16.12
C GLY A 172 3.47 -2.50 -15.05
N ARG A 173 3.35 -1.28 -14.51
CA ARG A 173 4.34 -0.66 -13.62
C ARG A 173 3.86 -0.69 -12.18
N ALA A 174 4.61 -1.36 -11.31
CA ALA A 174 4.38 -1.27 -9.87
C ALA A 174 5.36 -0.31 -9.21
N LEU A 175 6.60 -0.26 -9.66
CA LEU A 175 7.64 0.60 -9.09
C LEU A 175 8.61 1.06 -10.19
N SER A 176 9.01 2.32 -10.16
CA SER A 176 10.11 2.86 -10.96
C SER A 176 11.22 3.30 -10.00
N VAL A 177 12.46 2.92 -10.31
CA VAL A 177 13.67 3.32 -9.59
C VAL A 177 14.64 3.98 -10.56
N TYR A 178 15.41 4.95 -10.10
CA TYR A 178 16.47 5.56 -10.90
C TYR A 178 17.74 4.72 -10.78
N THR A 179 18.42 4.42 -11.89
CA THR A 179 19.64 3.60 -11.92
C THR A 179 20.93 4.35 -11.63
N SER A 180 20.91 5.68 -11.77
CA SER A 180 22.03 6.57 -11.47
C SER A 180 21.54 8.01 -11.28
N ALA A 181 22.45 8.88 -10.84
CA ALA A 181 22.23 10.33 -10.78
C ALA A 181 21.90 10.97 -12.15
N ALA A 182 22.02 10.23 -13.26
CA ALA A 182 21.71 10.71 -14.61
C ALA A 182 20.26 10.41 -15.08
N GLY A 183 19.38 9.92 -14.19
CA GLY A 183 17.92 9.98 -14.40
C GLY A 183 17.28 8.88 -15.25
N ALA A 184 18.03 7.85 -15.66
CA ALA A 184 17.43 6.69 -16.32
C ALA A 184 16.58 5.87 -15.32
N GLN A 185 15.30 5.70 -15.62
CA GLN A 185 14.39 4.89 -14.81
C GLN A 185 14.44 3.42 -15.23
N VAL A 186 14.71 2.52 -14.29
CA VAL A 186 14.37 1.10 -14.38
C VAL A 186 13.02 0.88 -13.75
N ARG A 187 12.18 0.09 -14.43
CA ARG A 187 10.82 -0.20 -14.00
C ARG A 187 10.74 -1.66 -13.56
N LEU A 188 10.20 -1.86 -12.37
CA LEU A 188 9.85 -3.17 -11.85
C LEU A 188 8.36 -3.40 -12.10
N ASN A 189 8.06 -4.51 -12.77
CA ASN A 189 6.70 -4.90 -13.06
C ASN A 189 6.02 -5.46 -11.80
N ALA A 190 4.69 -5.44 -11.78
CA ALA A 190 3.88 -5.93 -10.65
C ALA A 190 4.27 -7.30 -10.06
N PRO A 191 4.58 -8.35 -10.84
CA PRO A 191 4.97 -9.65 -10.25
C PRO A 191 6.29 -9.61 -9.46
N ALA A 192 7.10 -8.56 -9.59
CA ALA A 192 8.35 -8.37 -8.85
C ALA A 192 8.18 -7.51 -7.57
N VAL A 193 6.97 -7.04 -7.26
CA VAL A 193 6.69 -6.21 -6.09
C VAL A 193 5.76 -6.95 -5.12
N ALA A 194 6.28 -7.30 -3.94
CA ALA A 194 5.48 -7.89 -2.88
C ALA A 194 4.54 -6.83 -2.24
N ILE A 195 3.28 -7.18 -2.04
CA ILE A 195 2.30 -6.33 -1.36
C ILE A 195 2.03 -6.93 0.02
N ASN A 196 2.41 -6.21 1.07
CA ASN A 196 2.10 -6.56 2.45
C ASN A 196 0.92 -5.70 2.91
N THR A 197 -0.26 -6.30 3.05
CA THR A 197 -1.48 -5.63 3.52
C THR A 197 -1.43 -5.35 5.03
N ALA A 198 -2.27 -4.44 5.50
CA ALA A 198 -2.56 -4.28 6.92
C ALA A 198 -4.01 -4.70 7.24
N SER A 199 -4.25 -5.19 8.45
CA SER A 199 -5.59 -5.48 8.94
C SER A 199 -5.96 -4.64 10.16
N ILE A 200 -7.22 -4.26 10.24
CA ILE A 200 -7.79 -3.55 11.39
C ILE A 200 -9.03 -4.30 11.82
N THR A 201 -9.13 -4.63 13.11
CA THR A 201 -10.34 -5.26 13.67
C THR A 201 -10.98 -4.31 14.68
N LEU A 202 -12.23 -3.95 14.43
CA LEU A 202 -13.02 -3.10 15.32
C LEU A 202 -13.64 -3.96 16.43
N ILE A 203 -13.20 -3.72 17.66
CA ILE A 203 -13.78 -4.31 18.86
C ILE A 203 -15.00 -3.46 19.27
N PRO A 204 -16.19 -4.06 19.44
CA PRO A 204 -17.36 -3.35 19.94
C PRO A 204 -17.07 -2.71 21.29
N THR A 205 -17.45 -1.44 21.46
CA THR A 205 -17.27 -0.75 22.74
C THR A 205 -18.00 -1.54 23.84
N PRO A 206 -17.36 -1.83 24.99
CA PRO A 206 -17.92 -2.71 26.03
C PRO A 206 -19.36 -2.37 26.47
N GLY A 207 -19.76 -1.10 26.41
CA GLY A 207 -21.13 -0.68 26.73
C GLY A 207 -22.23 -1.32 25.84
N THR A 208 -21.91 -1.66 24.60
CA THR A 208 -22.87 -2.34 23.70
C THR A 208 -23.10 -3.80 24.11
N LEU A 209 -22.07 -4.48 24.58
CA LEU A 209 -22.17 -5.84 25.11
C LEU A 209 -22.92 -5.87 26.43
N ALA A 210 -22.68 -4.89 27.30
CA ALA A 210 -23.42 -4.75 28.56
C ALA A 210 -24.93 -4.51 28.32
N LEU A 211 -25.28 -3.67 27.35
CA LEU A 211 -26.68 -3.40 27.00
C LEU A 211 -27.36 -4.64 26.39
N ALA A 212 -26.69 -5.38 25.52
CA ALA A 212 -27.21 -6.63 24.98
C ALA A 212 -27.41 -7.69 26.09
N GLY A 213 -26.46 -7.79 27.03
CA GLY A 213 -26.57 -8.68 28.19
C GLY A 213 -27.73 -8.32 29.12
N LEU A 214 -27.90 -7.03 29.44
CA LEU A 214 -29.01 -6.55 30.27
C LEU A 214 -30.36 -6.69 29.58
N GLY A 215 -30.44 -6.44 28.27
CA GLY A 215 -31.64 -6.69 27.47
C GLY A 215 -32.05 -8.16 27.48
N GLY A 216 -31.09 -9.07 27.33
CA GLY A 216 -31.31 -10.51 27.47
C GLY A 216 -31.81 -10.90 28.87
N LEU A 217 -31.21 -10.32 29.92
CA LEU A 217 -31.61 -10.59 31.31
C LEU A 217 -33.02 -10.06 31.64
N ALA A 218 -33.37 -8.86 31.14
CA ALA A 218 -34.70 -8.28 31.31
C ALA A 218 -35.78 -9.07 30.55
N ALA A 219 -35.49 -9.55 29.34
CA ALA A 219 -36.37 -10.43 28.58
C ALA A 219 -36.57 -11.80 29.27
N ALA A 220 -35.52 -12.35 29.86
CA ALA A 220 -35.60 -13.60 30.63
C ALA A 220 -36.45 -13.44 31.90
N ARG A 221 -36.37 -12.29 32.59
CA ARG A 221 -37.17 -12.01 33.80
C ARG A 221 -38.67 -11.86 33.49
N ARG A 222 -39.06 -11.39 32.31
CA ARG A 222 -40.46 -11.20 31.92
C ARG A 222 -41.19 -12.52 31.57
N ARG A 223 -40.46 -13.63 31.42
CA ARG A 223 -41.02 -14.97 31.12
C ARG A 223 -41.19 -15.88 32.35
N ARG A 224 -40.95 -15.37 33.55
CA ARG A 224 -41.30 -16.03 34.82
C ARG A 224 -42.50 -15.34 35.43
#